data_AF-A0A1F4U2P4-F1
#
_entry.id   AF-A0A1F4U2P4-F1
#
_cell.length_a   1.000
_cell.length_b   1.000
_cell.length_c   1.000
_cell.angle_alpha   90.00
_cell.angle_beta   90.00
_cell.angle_gamma   90.00
#
_symmetry.space_group_name_H-M   'P 1'
#
loop_
_entity.id
_entity.type
_entity.pdbx_description
1 polymer ?
#
loop_
_entity_poly.entity_id
_entity_poly.type
_entity_poly.pdbx_seq_one_letter_code
_entity_poly.pdbx_strand_id
1 'polypeptide(L)'
;MKGMSLIVKSITNVVIGFIFIYGIYIILHGHLTPGGGFAGGVILAGAFILRIIAFGADAKGEDRSSLTASVFESVGGLLFLGVALAGMAITGIFFLNFLPKGVPLALSSAGIIPICNIAIGIKVSAGLFSIFLAIAAVKSGIED
;
A
#
# COMPACT_ATOMS: atom_id res chain seq x y z
N MET A 1 -0.95 -19.84 -13.31
CA MET A 1 -0.54 -20.60 -12.09
C MET A 1 -1.72 -21.36 -11.50
N LYS A 2 -1.60 -22.67 -11.26
CA LYS A 2 -2.65 -23.45 -10.58
C LYS A 2 -2.63 -23.15 -9.07
N GLY A 3 -3.80 -22.85 -8.48
CA GLY A 3 -3.89 -22.50 -7.06
C GLY A 3 -3.59 -23.66 -6.09
N MET A 4 -3.31 -23.30 -4.84
CA MET A 4 -2.95 -24.21 -3.74
C MET A 4 -4.15 -25.02 -3.21
N SER A 5 -3.90 -25.86 -2.20
CA SER A 5 -4.92 -26.71 -1.57
C SER A 5 -6.08 -25.90 -0.96
N LEU A 6 -7.22 -26.57 -0.76
CA LEU A 6 -8.42 -25.96 -0.17
C LEU A 6 -8.17 -25.42 1.24
N ILE A 7 -7.34 -26.13 2.03
CA ILE A 7 -6.94 -25.69 3.37
C ILE A 7 -6.18 -24.37 3.30
N VAL A 8 -5.18 -24.27 2.40
CA VAL A 8 -4.39 -23.04 2.23
C VAL A 8 -5.28 -21.88 1.81
N LYS A 9 -6.13 -22.07 0.80
CA LYS A 9 -7.07 -21.02 0.33
C LYS A 9 -8.01 -20.52 1.44
N SER A 10 -8.52 -21.45 2.25
CA SER A 10 -9.44 -21.12 3.35
C SER A 10 -8.74 -20.32 4.45
N ILE A 11 -7.55 -20.74 4.86
CA ILE A 11 -6.75 -20.03 5.88
C ILE A 11 -6.32 -18.65 5.34
N THR A 12 -5.87 -18.58 4.09
CA THR A 12 -5.48 -17.31 3.45
C THR A 12 -6.62 -16.28 3.47
N ASN A 13 -7.86 -16.68 3.17
CA ASN A 13 -9.00 -15.77 3.21
C ASN A 13 -9.23 -15.14 4.60
N VAL A 14 -9.03 -15.92 5.66
CA VAL A 14 -9.16 -15.42 7.04
C VAL A 14 -7.98 -14.51 7.39
N VAL A 15 -6.76 -14.95 7.11
CA VAL A 15 -5.52 -14.26 7.51
C VAL A 15 -5.34 -12.93 6.77
N ILE A 16 -5.73 -12.84 5.50
CA ILE A 16 -5.65 -11.60 4.72
C ILE A 16 -6.38 -10.45 5.43
N GLY A 17 -7.57 -10.70 6.00
CA GLY A 17 -8.31 -9.67 6.75
C GLY A 17 -7.49 -9.10 7.91
N PHE A 18 -6.84 -9.97 8.69
CA PHE A 18 -5.98 -9.56 9.80
C PHE A 18 -4.74 -8.79 9.32
N ILE A 19 -4.09 -9.24 8.24
CA ILE A 19 -2.93 -8.55 7.66
C ILE A 19 -3.34 -7.14 7.19
N PHE A 20 -4.50 -6.99 6.55
CA PHE A 20 -5.01 -5.69 6.11
C PHE A 20 -5.24 -4.73 7.27
N ILE A 21 -5.95 -5.17 8.31
CA ILE A 21 -6.24 -4.36 9.48
C ILE A 21 -4.93 -3.92 10.16
N TYR A 22 -3.98 -4.85 10.30
CA TYR A 22 -2.69 -4.55 10.89
C TYR A 22 -1.85 -3.59 10.04
N GLY A 23 -1.83 -3.76 8.72
CA GLY A 23 -1.15 -2.85 7.80
C GLY A 23 -1.71 -1.43 7.89
N ILE A 24 -3.05 -1.28 7.90
CA ILE A 24 -3.72 0.01 8.11
C ILE A 24 -3.35 0.62 9.46
N TYR A 25 -3.35 -0.18 10.53
CA TYR A 25 -2.94 0.27 11.86
C TYR A 25 -1.53 0.87 11.85
N ILE A 26 -0.56 0.18 11.23
CA ILE A 26 0.84 0.64 11.14
C ILE A 26 0.97 1.93 10.32
N ILE A 27 0.17 2.10 9.26
CA ILE A 27 0.13 3.34 8.46
C ILE A 27 -0.38 4.50 9.32
N LEU A 28 -1.53 4.31 9.99
CA LEU A 28 -2.21 5.37 10.73
C LEU A 28 -1.47 5.79 11.99
N HIS A 29 -0.71 4.90 12.61
CA HIS A 29 0.03 5.16 13.85
C HIS A 29 1.51 5.50 13.61
N GLY A 30 1.92 5.76 12.36
CA GLY A 30 3.33 5.99 12.02
C GLY A 30 4.01 7.17 12.73
N HIS A 31 3.24 8.14 13.22
CA HIS A 31 3.75 9.27 14.02
C HIS A 31 3.75 9.00 15.52
N LEU A 32 3.17 7.89 15.97
CA LEU A 32 3.02 7.50 17.37
C LEU A 32 3.89 6.31 17.76
N THR A 33 4.04 5.36 16.84
CA THR A 33 4.75 4.09 17.06
C THR A 33 5.76 3.85 15.93
N PRO A 34 6.82 3.04 16.15
CA PRO A 34 7.69 2.60 15.07
C PRO A 34 6.90 1.97 13.93
N GLY A 35 7.07 2.47 12.69
CA GLY A 35 6.26 2.03 11.55
C GLY A 35 6.11 3.13 10.50
N GLY A 36 4.85 3.36 10.08
CA GLY A 36 4.48 4.39 9.11
C GLY A 36 4.11 3.86 7.73
N GLY A 37 4.02 4.78 6.77
CA GLY A 37 3.50 4.49 5.43
C GLY A 37 4.25 3.37 4.71
N PHE A 38 5.58 3.37 4.77
CA PHE A 38 6.39 2.35 4.09
C PHE A 38 6.17 0.95 4.68
N ALA A 39 6.41 0.78 5.99
CA ALA A 39 6.28 -0.53 6.65
C ALA A 39 4.86 -1.10 6.54
N GLY A 40 3.84 -0.26 6.75
CA GLY A 40 2.46 -0.66 6.58
C GLY A 40 2.10 -0.97 5.12
N GLY A 41 2.61 -0.21 4.16
CA GLY A 41 2.46 -0.48 2.73
C GLY A 41 3.05 -1.83 2.31
N VAL A 42 4.22 -2.20 2.84
CA VAL A 42 4.84 -3.52 2.61
C VAL A 42 3.94 -4.65 3.14
N ILE A 43 3.36 -4.48 4.33
CA ILE A 43 2.43 -5.45 4.92
C ILE A 43 1.18 -5.62 4.03
N LEU A 44 0.62 -4.51 3.52
CA LEU A 44 -0.53 -4.55 2.62
C LEU A 44 -0.18 -5.23 1.27
N ALA A 45 0.98 -4.94 0.68
CA ALA A 45 1.46 -5.65 -0.51
C ALA A 45 1.54 -7.17 -0.25
N GLY A 46 2.05 -7.56 0.92
CA GLY A 46 2.12 -8.96 1.35
C GLY A 46 0.76 -9.67 1.35
N ALA A 47 -0.32 -8.97 1.74
CA ALA A 47 -1.68 -9.53 1.70
C ALA A 47 -2.14 -9.84 0.27
N PHE A 48 -1.87 -8.94 -0.68
CA PHE A 48 -2.19 -9.14 -2.09
C PHE A 48 -1.35 -10.25 -2.72
N ILE A 49 -0.05 -10.28 -2.43
CA ILE A 49 0.88 -11.32 -2.89
C ILE A 49 0.43 -12.70 -2.37
N LEU A 50 0.11 -12.80 -1.06
CA LEU A 50 -0.37 -14.03 -0.45
C LEU A 50 -1.64 -14.55 -1.15
N ARG A 51 -2.56 -13.65 -1.52
CA ARG A 51 -3.76 -14.00 -2.27
C ARG A 51 -3.43 -14.63 -3.63
N ILE A 52 -2.52 -14.01 -4.39
CA ILE A 52 -2.11 -14.54 -5.70
C ILE A 52 -1.45 -15.91 -5.57
N ILE A 53 -0.54 -16.08 -4.60
CA ILE A 53 0.14 -17.36 -4.39
C ILE A 53 -0.86 -18.46 -3.99
N ALA A 54 -1.81 -18.16 -3.12
CA ALA A 54 -2.77 -19.16 -2.64
C ALA A 54 -3.80 -19.56 -3.70
N PHE A 55 -4.33 -18.60 -4.47
CA PHE A 55 -5.40 -18.84 -5.44
C PHE A 55 -4.89 -19.16 -6.84
N GLY A 56 -3.64 -18.81 -7.15
CA GLY A 56 -3.12 -18.77 -8.50
C GLY A 56 -3.63 -17.53 -9.24
N ALA A 57 -2.99 -17.23 -10.36
CA ALA A 57 -3.43 -16.21 -11.31
C ALA A 57 -3.34 -16.75 -12.74
N ASP A 58 -4.30 -16.34 -13.57
CA ASP A 58 -4.25 -16.50 -15.02
C ASP A 58 -3.68 -15.22 -15.64
N ALA A 59 -3.01 -15.31 -16.79
CA ALA A 59 -2.31 -14.19 -17.44
C ALA A 59 -3.20 -12.93 -17.59
N LYS A 60 -4.48 -13.11 -17.96
CA LYS A 60 -5.45 -11.99 -18.07
C LYS A 60 -5.78 -11.31 -16.72
N GLY A 61 -5.71 -12.05 -15.62
CA GLY A 61 -5.91 -11.51 -14.27
C GLY A 61 -4.70 -10.72 -13.80
N GLU A 62 -3.50 -11.16 -14.19
CA GLU A 62 -2.23 -10.51 -13.89
C GLU A 62 -2.09 -9.14 -14.57
N ASP A 63 -2.45 -9.04 -15.86
CA ASP A 63 -2.45 -7.76 -16.59
C ASP A 63 -3.38 -6.72 -15.96
N ARG A 64 -4.60 -7.11 -15.59
CA ARG A 64 -5.57 -6.22 -14.92
C ARG A 64 -5.08 -5.78 -13.55
N SER A 65 -4.44 -6.69 -12.83
CA SER A 65 -3.86 -6.42 -11.52
C SER A 65 -2.69 -5.44 -11.61
N SER A 66 -1.85 -5.57 -12.65
CA SER A 66 -0.73 -4.68 -12.94
C SER A 66 -1.20 -3.25 -13.27
N LEU A 67 -2.20 -3.12 -14.15
CA LEU A 67 -2.81 -1.82 -14.45
C LEU A 67 -3.38 -1.15 -13.21
N THR A 68 -4.13 -1.90 -12.40
CA THR A 68 -4.72 -1.38 -11.16
C THR A 68 -3.62 -0.92 -10.20
N ALA A 69 -2.57 -1.73 -10.01
CA ALA A 69 -1.44 -1.38 -9.17
C ALA A 69 -0.71 -0.12 -9.67
N SER A 70 -0.48 0.03 -10.97
CA SER A 70 0.11 1.25 -11.54
C SER A 70 -0.74 2.51 -11.29
N VAL A 71 -2.07 2.39 -11.39
CA VAL A 71 -3.00 3.49 -11.07
C VAL A 71 -2.88 3.88 -9.60
N PHE A 72 -2.94 2.92 -8.67
CA PHE A 72 -2.82 3.19 -7.23
C PHE A 72 -1.44 3.75 -6.87
N GLU A 73 -0.37 3.28 -7.52
CA GLU A 73 0.96 3.82 -7.33
C GLU A 73 1.02 5.31 -7.70
N SER A 74 0.44 5.65 -8.85
CA SER A 74 0.36 7.03 -9.35
C SER A 74 -0.50 7.90 -8.43
N VAL A 75 -1.66 7.40 -7.99
CA VAL A 75 -2.53 8.08 -7.03
C VAL A 75 -1.80 8.36 -5.71
N GLY A 76 -1.07 7.38 -5.16
CA GLY A 76 -0.31 7.58 -3.93
C GLY A 76 0.77 8.65 -4.09
N GLY A 77 1.47 8.68 -5.23
CA GLY A 77 2.44 9.73 -5.54
C GLY A 77 1.80 11.11 -5.71
N LEU A 78 0.68 11.19 -6.42
CA LEU A 78 -0.06 12.44 -6.63
C LEU A 78 -0.67 12.98 -5.33
N LEU A 79 -1.14 12.11 -4.43
CA LEU A 79 -1.62 12.53 -3.12
C LEU A 79 -0.48 13.14 -2.29
N PHE A 80 0.68 12.50 -2.27
CA PHE A 80 1.85 13.01 -1.56
C PHE A 80 2.31 14.37 -2.12
N LEU A 81 2.39 14.48 -3.45
CA LEU A 81 2.68 15.76 -4.12
C LEU A 81 1.60 16.81 -3.85
N GLY A 82 0.33 16.42 -3.84
CA GLY A 82 -0.80 17.28 -3.54
C GLY A 82 -0.71 17.90 -2.15
N VAL A 83 -0.28 17.13 -1.14
CA VAL A 83 -0.01 17.67 0.21
C VAL A 83 1.12 18.72 0.17
N ALA A 84 2.17 18.47 -0.62
CA ALA A 84 3.28 19.41 -0.74
C ALA A 84 2.92 20.72 -1.45
N LEU A 85 2.14 20.62 -2.54
CA LEU A 85 1.58 21.76 -3.25
C LEU A 85 0.56 22.52 -2.40
N ALA A 86 -0.25 21.84 -1.59
CA ALA A 86 -1.14 22.49 -0.64
C ALA A 86 -0.36 23.32 0.40
N GLY A 87 0.77 22.80 0.90
CA GLY A 87 1.69 23.56 1.76
C GLY A 87 2.17 24.85 1.09
N MET A 88 2.57 24.78 -0.18
CA MET A 88 2.96 25.95 -0.96
C MET A 88 1.80 26.93 -1.14
N ALA A 89 0.62 26.45 -1.53
CA ALA A 89 -0.53 27.30 -1.82
C ALA A 89 -1.08 28.03 -0.58
N ILE A 90 -1.01 27.41 0.59
CA ILE A 90 -1.57 27.95 1.84
C ILE A 90 -0.55 28.81 2.58
N THR A 91 0.73 28.42 2.59
CA THR A 91 1.76 29.04 3.43
C THR A 91 2.81 29.83 2.66
N GLY A 92 2.85 29.70 1.33
CA GLY A 92 3.90 30.25 0.47
C GLY A 92 5.18 29.39 0.45
N ILE A 93 5.29 28.37 1.30
CA ILE A 93 6.47 27.51 1.41
C ILE A 93 6.10 26.08 1.04
N PHE A 94 6.84 25.50 0.09
CA PHE A 94 6.62 24.13 -0.36
C PHE A 94 6.71 23.13 0.79
N PHE A 95 5.70 22.26 0.89
CA PHE A 95 5.63 21.16 1.85
C PHE A 95 5.59 21.58 3.33
N LEU A 96 5.41 22.86 3.63
CA LEU A 96 5.26 23.31 5.01
C LEU A 96 3.94 22.78 5.58
N ASN A 97 4.01 22.33 6.84
CA ASN A 97 2.84 21.85 7.56
C ASN A 97 1.81 22.97 7.76
N PHE A 98 0.64 22.83 7.14
CA PHE A 98 -0.48 23.77 7.23
C PHE A 98 -1.63 23.26 8.11
N LEU A 99 -1.56 22.03 8.63
CA LEU A 99 -2.57 21.45 9.52
C LEU A 99 -2.18 21.59 11.00
N PRO A 100 -3.15 21.69 11.92
CA PRO A 100 -2.87 21.75 13.36
C PRO A 100 -2.20 20.46 13.82
N LYS A 101 -1.20 20.59 14.69
CA LYS A 101 -0.46 19.43 15.23
C LYS A 101 -1.26 18.61 16.25
N GLY A 102 -2.41 19.10 16.70
CA GLY A 102 -3.26 18.42 17.68
C GLY A 102 -2.57 18.22 19.03
N VAL A 103 -3.10 17.26 19.80
CA VAL A 103 -2.53 16.86 21.10
C VAL A 103 -1.48 15.78 20.85
N PRO A 104 -0.25 15.89 21.40
CA PRO A 104 0.75 14.83 21.32
C PRO A 104 0.17 13.48 21.77
N LEU A 105 0.58 12.41 21.10
CA LEU A 105 0.11 11.03 21.34
C LEU A 105 -1.34 10.73 20.93
N ALA A 106 -2.12 11.72 20.48
CA ALA A 106 -3.42 11.46 19.87
C ALA A 106 -3.27 11.01 18.41
N LEU A 107 -4.22 10.21 17.91
CA LEU A 107 -4.20 9.76 16.51
C LEU A 107 -4.29 10.94 15.53
N SER A 108 -5.19 11.89 15.79
CA SER A 108 -5.34 13.14 15.03
C SER A 108 -4.32 14.19 15.48
N SER A 109 -3.03 13.89 15.31
CA SER A 109 -1.91 14.77 15.63
C SER A 109 -0.85 14.79 14.52
N ALA A 110 0.24 15.51 14.72
CA ALA A 110 1.37 15.60 13.78
C ALA A 110 1.05 16.27 12.42
N GLY A 111 -0.09 16.96 12.32
CA GLY A 111 -0.44 17.81 11.18
C GLY A 111 -0.61 17.01 9.88
N ILE A 112 0.23 17.28 8.88
CA ILE A 112 0.16 16.60 7.56
C ILE A 112 0.72 15.17 7.57
N ILE A 113 1.45 14.75 8.62
CA ILE A 113 2.17 13.47 8.65
C ILE A 113 1.25 12.24 8.46
N PRO A 114 0.08 12.12 9.12
CA PRO A 114 -0.81 10.97 8.90
C PRO A 114 -1.29 10.84 7.45
N ILE A 115 -1.55 11.98 6.79
CA ILE A 115 -1.97 12.01 5.38
C ILE A 115 -0.82 11.55 4.47
N CYS A 116 0.40 12.04 4.73
CA CYS A 116 1.59 11.58 4.03
C CYS A 116 1.81 10.07 4.20
N ASN A 117 1.62 9.54 5.42
CA ASN A 117 1.74 8.11 5.68
C ASN A 117 0.73 7.29 4.86
N ILE A 118 -0.52 7.73 4.74
CA ILE A 118 -1.53 7.07 3.91
C ILE A 118 -1.11 7.08 2.44
N ALA A 119 -0.69 8.24 1.91
CA ALA A 119 -0.26 8.38 0.52
C ALA A 119 0.95 7.46 0.21
N ILE A 120 1.95 7.44 1.09
CA ILE A 120 3.11 6.55 0.99
C ILE A 120 2.67 5.09 1.07
N GLY A 121 1.78 4.73 2.00
CA GLY A 121 1.30 3.36 2.16
C GLY A 121 0.61 2.81 0.92
N ILE A 122 -0.23 3.62 0.28
CA ILE A 122 -0.85 3.29 -1.01
C ILE A 122 0.23 3.10 -2.08
N LYS A 123 1.14 4.07 -2.23
CA LYS A 123 2.20 4.00 -3.25
C LYS A 123 3.09 2.77 -3.09
N VAL A 124 3.54 2.50 -1.87
CA VAL A 124 4.44 1.38 -1.57
C VAL A 124 3.73 0.05 -1.75
N SER A 125 2.49 -0.09 -1.26
CA SER A 125 1.71 -1.31 -1.45
C SER A 125 1.53 -1.64 -2.92
N ALA A 126 1.18 -0.63 -3.72
CA ALA A 126 0.93 -0.79 -5.14
C ALA A 126 2.22 -1.08 -5.91
N GLY A 127 3.31 -0.34 -5.65
CA GLY A 127 4.60 -0.53 -6.33
C GLY A 127 5.21 -1.90 -6.07
N LEU A 128 5.21 -2.37 -4.82
CA LEU A 128 5.72 -3.71 -4.48
C LEU A 128 4.88 -4.82 -5.10
N PHE A 129 3.56 -4.62 -5.17
CA PHE A 129 2.69 -5.56 -5.83
C PHE A 129 2.91 -5.59 -7.34
N SER A 130 3.08 -4.43 -8.00
CA SER A 130 3.46 -4.34 -9.41
C SER A 130 4.78 -5.06 -9.70
N ILE A 131 5.79 -4.88 -8.85
CA ILE A 131 7.09 -5.57 -8.99
C ILE A 131 6.89 -7.08 -8.90
N PHE A 132 6.10 -7.56 -7.94
CA PHE A 132 5.79 -8.97 -7.81
C PHE A 132 5.12 -9.53 -9.06
N LEU A 133 4.11 -8.84 -9.61
CA LEU A 133 3.43 -9.24 -10.85
C LEU A 133 4.38 -9.26 -12.04
N ALA A 134 5.26 -8.26 -12.17
CA ALA A 134 6.24 -8.23 -13.25
C ALA A 134 7.19 -9.45 -13.20
N ILE A 135 7.64 -9.84 -12.00
CA ILE A 135 8.49 -11.02 -11.81
C ILE A 135 7.71 -12.31 -12.09
N ALA A 136 6.46 -12.41 -11.64
CA ALA A 136 5.61 -13.57 -11.86
C ALA A 136 5.24 -13.76 -13.35
N ALA A 137 4.98 -12.68 -14.07
CA ALA A 137 4.74 -12.69 -15.51
C ALA A 137 5.97 -13.16 -16.31
N VAL A 138 7.18 -12.69 -15.96
CA VAL A 138 8.44 -13.17 -16.59
C VAL A 138 8.61 -14.67 -16.42
N LYS A 139 8.33 -15.21 -15.23
CA LYS A 139 8.42 -16.66 -14.99
C LYS A 139 7.44 -17.44 -15.87
N SER A 140 6.20 -16.94 -16.00
CA SER A 140 5.16 -17.61 -16.78
C SER A 140 5.51 -17.67 -18.27
N GLY A 141 6.11 -16.61 -18.83
CA GLY A 141 6.57 -16.60 -20.23
C GLY A 141 7.86 -17.40 -20.52
N ILE A 142 8.54 -17.93 -19.49
CA ILE A 142 9.67 -18.85 -19.65
C ILE A 142 9.20 -20.33 -19.64
N GLU A 143 8.02 -20.60 -19.08
CA GLU A 143 7.44 -21.95 -18.97
C GLU A 143 6.52 -22.31 -20.17
N ASP A 144 6.24 -21.35 -21.06
CA ASP A 144 5.56 -21.53 -22.36
C ASP A 144 6.58 -21.65 -23.52
#